data_AF-A0A0M2Q0D2-F1
#
_entry.id   AF-A0A0M2Q0D2-F1
#
_cell.length_a   1.000
_cell.length_b   1.000
_cell.length_c   1.000
_cell.angle_alpha   90.00
_cell.angle_beta   90.00
_cell.angle_gamma   90.00
#
_symmetry.space_group_name_H-M   'P 1'
#
loop_
_entity.id
_entity.type
_entity.pdbx_description
1 polymer ?
#
loop_
_entity_poly.entity_id
_entity_poly.type
_entity_poly.pdbx_seq_one_letter_code
_entity_poly.pdbx_strand_id
1 'polypeptide(L)'
;MLDEEAFFADRDARFHALDMEIKSLDFEYVGASRYRDLTTTSHFCLYANHTTRTVATLIVMTTESKTLTYAEFSQRCGDEVIVGVCNADQVSIYPRLPIKVMLRDPKIDRMEELYAMLLRLRDALGRYPMALPLDRDRYFQVVEEFVERESDELVKLGYCQAAIDEAGRRSLTVKGAYLLSWKLLFPGNVIKGWSDRWYKHQMLSGRRQFR
;
A
#
# COMPACT_ATOMS: atom_id res chain seq x y z
N MET A 1 -19.61 -0.56 -5.92
CA MET A 1 -19.36 -1.31 -4.67
C MET A 1 -19.80 -2.74 -4.92
N LEU A 2 -18.96 -3.74 -4.65
CA LEU A 2 -19.34 -5.15 -4.80
C LEU A 2 -20.18 -5.60 -3.61
N ASP A 3 -21.08 -6.56 -3.84
CA ASP A 3 -21.81 -7.25 -2.77
C ASP A 3 -20.82 -8.04 -1.89
N GLU A 4 -20.90 -7.85 -0.57
CA GLU A 4 -19.96 -8.36 0.41
C GLU A 4 -20.00 -9.90 0.46
N GLU A 5 -21.19 -10.51 0.55
CA GLU A 5 -21.30 -11.97 0.67
C GLU A 5 -20.78 -12.70 -0.58
N ALA A 6 -21.14 -12.21 -1.77
CA ALA A 6 -20.64 -12.75 -3.03
C ALA A 6 -19.12 -12.53 -3.21
N PHE A 7 -18.58 -11.45 -2.66
CA PHE A 7 -17.15 -11.15 -2.70
C PHE A 7 -16.34 -12.11 -1.81
N PHE A 8 -16.80 -12.33 -0.58
CA PHE A 8 -16.11 -13.16 0.40
C PHE A 8 -16.16 -14.65 0.05
N ALA A 9 -17.25 -15.13 -0.58
CA ALA A 9 -17.43 -16.56 -0.88
C ALA A 9 -16.38 -17.17 -1.84
N ASP A 10 -15.70 -16.36 -2.65
CA ASP A 10 -14.74 -16.80 -3.67
C ASP A 10 -13.26 -16.66 -3.23
N ARG A 11 -13.00 -16.30 -1.96
CA ARG A 11 -11.65 -16.02 -1.45
C ARG A 11 -11.01 -17.24 -0.79
N ASP A 12 -9.67 -17.26 -0.78
CA ASP A 12 -8.92 -18.38 -0.22
C ASP A 12 -8.88 -18.36 1.32
N ALA A 13 -8.48 -19.48 1.92
CA ALA A 13 -8.38 -19.59 3.38
C ALA A 13 -7.43 -18.55 4.00
N ARG A 14 -6.40 -18.14 3.26
CA ARG A 14 -5.45 -17.12 3.70
C ARG A 14 -6.13 -15.75 3.81
N PHE A 15 -6.93 -15.37 2.82
CA PHE A 15 -7.69 -14.13 2.84
C PHE A 15 -8.63 -14.08 4.05
N HIS A 16 -9.39 -15.14 4.29
CA HIS A 16 -10.30 -15.19 5.44
C HIS A 16 -9.58 -15.13 6.77
N ALA A 17 -8.42 -15.78 6.91
CA ALA A 17 -7.60 -15.69 8.11
C ALA A 17 -7.16 -14.23 8.39
N LEU A 18 -6.64 -13.54 7.36
CA LEU A 18 -6.21 -12.15 7.49
C LEU A 18 -7.37 -11.18 7.74
N ASP A 19 -8.52 -11.39 7.10
CA ASP A 19 -9.74 -10.60 7.36
C ASP A 19 -10.17 -10.69 8.82
N MET A 20 -10.20 -11.91 9.38
CA MET A 20 -10.56 -12.12 10.78
C MET A 20 -9.55 -11.48 11.73
N GLU A 21 -8.25 -11.58 11.45
CA GLU A 21 -7.23 -10.92 12.25
C GLU A 21 -7.34 -9.39 12.19
N ILE A 22 -7.63 -8.81 11.01
CA ILE A 22 -7.86 -7.36 10.87
C ILE A 22 -9.07 -6.94 11.71
N LYS A 23 -10.20 -7.65 11.60
CA LYS A 23 -11.42 -7.37 12.37
C LYS A 23 -11.19 -7.49 13.88
N SER A 24 -10.34 -8.41 14.34
CA SER A 24 -9.98 -8.55 15.77
C SER A 24 -9.17 -7.36 16.34
N LEU A 25 -8.64 -6.49 15.47
CA LEU A 25 -7.92 -5.26 15.84
C LEU A 25 -8.82 -4.02 15.81
N ASP A 26 -10.15 -4.21 15.93
CA ASP A 26 -11.17 -3.16 15.88
C ASP A 26 -11.21 -2.38 14.56
N PHE A 27 -10.89 -3.04 13.44
CA PHE A 27 -11.09 -2.49 12.10
C PHE A 27 -12.44 -2.92 11.56
N GLU A 28 -13.25 -1.93 11.18
CA GLU A 28 -14.56 -2.14 10.57
C GLU A 28 -14.44 -2.18 9.05
N TYR A 29 -15.20 -3.06 8.41
CA TYR A 29 -15.25 -3.14 6.95
C TYR A 29 -15.91 -1.88 6.36
N VAL A 30 -15.23 -1.28 5.38
CA VAL A 30 -15.69 -0.07 4.68
C VAL A 30 -16.22 -0.43 3.30
N GLY A 31 -15.55 -1.32 2.57
CA GLY A 31 -15.97 -1.72 1.24
C GLY A 31 -14.89 -2.46 0.46
N ALA A 32 -15.28 -3.01 -0.69
CA ALA A 32 -14.40 -3.73 -1.59
C ALA A 32 -14.47 -3.18 -3.02
N SER A 33 -13.32 -3.21 -3.69
CA SER A 33 -13.16 -2.86 -5.10
C SER A 33 -12.39 -3.95 -5.83
N ARG A 34 -12.64 -4.04 -7.15
CA ARG A 34 -11.97 -4.97 -8.04
C ARG A 34 -11.46 -4.21 -9.25
N TYR A 35 -10.19 -4.42 -9.55
CA TYR A 35 -9.55 -3.96 -10.76
C TYR A 35 -9.15 -5.16 -11.61
N ARG A 36 -9.46 -5.15 -12.90
CA ARG A 36 -9.03 -6.18 -13.85
C ARG A 36 -8.31 -5.52 -15.00
N ASP A 37 -7.11 -6.02 -15.28
CA ASP A 37 -6.35 -5.73 -16.49
C ASP A 37 -6.15 -7.02 -17.31
N LEU A 38 -5.45 -6.93 -18.45
CA LEU A 38 -5.29 -8.03 -19.40
C LEU A 38 -4.79 -9.35 -18.78
N THR A 39 -3.92 -9.29 -17.78
CA THR A 39 -3.23 -10.46 -17.21
C THR A 39 -3.41 -10.62 -15.70
N THR A 40 -4.03 -9.63 -15.04
CA THR A 40 -4.10 -9.56 -13.58
C THR A 40 -5.48 -9.10 -13.13
N THR A 41 -6.06 -9.83 -12.18
CA THR A 41 -7.23 -9.35 -11.42
C THR A 41 -6.78 -9.04 -10.00
N SER A 42 -6.98 -7.80 -9.57
CA SER A 42 -6.68 -7.31 -8.23
C SER A 42 -7.97 -6.99 -7.48
N HIS A 43 -8.06 -7.47 -6.25
CA HIS A 43 -9.16 -7.19 -5.33
C HIS A 43 -8.60 -6.47 -4.11
N PHE A 44 -9.35 -5.48 -3.64
CA PHE A 44 -9.00 -4.63 -2.51
C PHE A 44 -10.18 -4.61 -1.54
N CYS A 45 -9.95 -4.98 -0.29
CA CYS A 45 -10.87 -4.75 0.82
C CYS A 45 -10.32 -3.67 1.72
N LEU A 46 -11.15 -2.68 2.01
CA LEU A 46 -10.81 -1.55 2.83
C LEU A 46 -11.49 -1.68 4.20
N TYR A 47 -10.71 -1.45 5.25
CA TYR A 47 -11.18 -1.42 6.62
C TYR A 47 -10.69 -0.16 7.31
N ALA A 48 -11.45 0.35 8.28
CA ALA A 48 -11.12 1.53 9.04
C ALA A 48 -11.18 1.25 10.54
N ASN A 49 -10.19 1.76 11.27
CA ASN A 49 -10.24 1.86 12.72
C ASN A 49 -10.45 3.33 13.08
N HIS A 50 -11.67 3.68 13.48
CA HIS A 50 -12.07 5.07 13.72
C HIS A 50 -11.39 5.69 14.94
N THR A 51 -11.06 4.87 15.95
CA THR A 51 -10.38 5.30 17.18
C THR A 51 -8.95 5.75 16.90
N THR A 52 -8.22 4.92 16.16
CA THR A 52 -6.79 5.16 15.86
C THR A 52 -6.58 5.92 14.56
N ARG A 53 -7.64 6.15 13.78
CA ARG A 53 -7.64 6.80 12.46
C ARG A 53 -6.67 6.12 11.50
N THR A 54 -6.70 4.81 11.48
CA THR A 54 -5.87 3.97 10.62
C THR A 54 -6.76 3.19 9.66
N VAL A 55 -6.18 2.82 8.53
CA VAL A 55 -6.87 2.08 7.46
C VAL A 55 -6.09 0.80 7.20
N ALA A 56 -6.79 -0.31 7.11
CA ALA A 56 -6.23 -1.57 6.62
C ALA A 56 -6.73 -1.81 5.19
N THR A 57 -5.85 -2.30 4.33
CA THR A 57 -6.21 -2.77 2.99
C THR A 57 -5.77 -4.22 2.84
N LEU A 58 -6.71 -5.13 2.62
CA LEU A 58 -6.42 -6.52 2.31
C LEU A 58 -6.51 -6.71 0.79
N ILE A 59 -5.43 -7.22 0.20
CA ILE A 59 -5.22 -7.19 -1.24
C ILE A 59 -4.99 -8.61 -1.74
N VAL A 60 -5.74 -8.99 -2.77
CA VAL A 60 -5.55 -10.25 -3.51
C VAL A 60 -5.26 -9.92 -4.96
N MET A 61 -4.09 -10.28 -5.44
CA MET A 61 -3.72 -10.18 -6.85
C MET A 61 -3.60 -11.56 -7.44
N THR A 62 -4.39 -11.84 -8.46
CA THR A 62 -4.37 -13.12 -9.19
C THR A 62 -3.92 -12.87 -10.62
N THR A 63 -2.90 -13.61 -11.03
CA THR A 63 -2.43 -13.75 -12.41
C THR A 63 -2.69 -15.19 -12.87
N GLU A 64 -2.42 -15.51 -14.14
CA GLU A 64 -2.55 -16.89 -14.64
C GLU A 64 -1.68 -17.91 -13.89
N SER A 65 -0.54 -17.48 -13.34
CA SER A 65 0.46 -18.37 -12.74
C SER A 65 0.62 -18.23 -11.23
N LYS A 66 0.11 -17.16 -10.62
CA LYS A 66 0.31 -16.87 -9.20
C LYS A 66 -0.85 -16.06 -8.61
N THR A 67 -1.24 -16.42 -7.39
CA THR A 67 -2.05 -15.58 -6.50
C THR A 67 -1.16 -15.05 -5.38
N LEU A 68 -1.31 -13.77 -5.08
CA LEU A 68 -0.65 -13.08 -3.99
C LEU A 68 -1.72 -12.47 -3.09
N THR A 69 -1.67 -12.78 -1.79
CA THR A 69 -2.55 -12.21 -0.77
C THR A 69 -1.69 -11.54 0.30
N TYR A 70 -1.93 -10.25 0.56
CA TYR A 70 -1.19 -9.47 1.54
C TYR A 70 -2.04 -8.34 2.11
N ALA A 71 -1.62 -7.82 3.26
CA ALA A 71 -2.27 -6.70 3.92
C ALA A 71 -1.33 -5.49 3.97
N GLU A 72 -1.94 -4.31 3.95
CA GLU A 72 -1.30 -3.04 4.26
C GLU A 72 -2.05 -2.35 5.39
N PHE A 73 -1.33 -1.81 6.36
CA PHE A 73 -1.88 -0.83 7.29
C PHE A 73 -1.31 0.53 6.97
N SER A 74 -2.15 1.55 6.93
CA SER A 74 -1.74 2.90 6.62
C SER A 74 -2.48 3.93 7.46
N GLN A 75 -1.86 5.09 7.57
CA GLN A 75 -2.40 6.26 8.23
C GLN A 75 -1.98 7.49 7.45
N ARG A 76 -2.94 8.39 7.24
CA ARG A 76 -2.63 9.74 6.78
C ARG A 76 -2.08 10.54 7.95
N CYS A 77 -0.91 11.14 7.77
CA CYS A 77 -0.28 12.00 8.76
C CYS A 77 -0.12 13.41 8.16
N GLY A 78 -0.74 14.40 8.81
CA GLY A 78 -0.97 15.72 8.22
C GLY A 78 -1.77 15.66 6.92
N ASP A 79 -1.60 16.67 6.07
CA ASP A 79 -2.36 16.79 4.82
C ASP A 79 -1.67 16.12 3.62
N GLU A 80 -0.43 15.66 3.77
CA GLU A 80 0.43 15.37 2.61
C GLU A 80 1.08 14.00 2.58
N VAL A 81 1.20 13.31 3.71
CA VAL A 81 2.00 12.07 3.78
C VAL A 81 1.15 10.90 4.23
N ILE A 82 1.21 9.81 3.47
CA ILE A 82 0.73 8.50 3.92
C ILE A 82 1.90 7.73 4.50
N VAL A 83 1.73 7.30 5.75
CA VAL A 83 2.64 6.38 6.42
C VAL A 83 1.99 5.02 6.43
N GLY A 84 2.72 3.98 6.05
CA GLY A 84 2.17 2.65 5.96
C GLY A 84 3.18 1.53 6.12
N VAL A 85 2.65 0.34 6.31
CA VAL A 85 3.37 -0.91 6.41
C VAL A 85 2.66 -2.00 5.62
N CYS A 86 3.39 -2.91 5.00
CA CYS A 86 2.78 -4.09 4.34
C CYS A 86 3.64 -5.34 4.43
N ASN A 87 2.99 -6.50 4.29
CA ASN A 87 3.65 -7.81 4.34
C ASN A 87 3.75 -8.51 2.96
N ALA A 88 3.61 -7.76 1.86
CA ALA A 88 3.76 -8.30 0.53
C ALA A 88 5.16 -8.94 0.30
N ASP A 89 5.18 -10.14 -0.30
CA ASP A 89 6.39 -10.93 -0.58
C ASP A 89 7.26 -10.36 -1.71
N GLN A 90 6.72 -9.43 -2.49
CA GLN A 90 7.41 -8.81 -3.63
C GLN A 90 8.21 -7.59 -3.21
N VAL A 91 9.24 -7.26 -3.97
CA VAL A 91 9.97 -6.00 -3.78
C VAL A 91 9.16 -4.85 -4.38
N SER A 92 9.09 -3.71 -3.69
CA SER A 92 8.45 -2.52 -4.27
C SER A 92 9.29 -1.98 -5.44
N ILE A 93 8.68 -1.96 -6.62
CA ILE A 93 9.29 -1.44 -7.86
C ILE A 93 9.19 0.08 -7.97
N TYR A 94 8.24 0.69 -7.27
CA TYR A 94 8.05 2.13 -7.29
C TYR A 94 9.24 2.87 -6.65
N PRO A 95 9.55 4.10 -7.11
CA PRO A 95 10.51 4.95 -6.42
C PRO A 95 10.00 5.34 -5.02
N ARG A 96 10.90 5.84 -4.18
CA ARG A 96 10.48 6.50 -2.93
C ARG A 96 9.87 7.85 -3.29
N LEU A 97 8.74 8.17 -2.66
CA LEU A 97 8.00 9.40 -2.91
C LEU A 97 7.96 10.26 -1.65
N PRO A 98 7.99 11.59 -1.77
CA PRO A 98 7.90 12.48 -0.60
C PRO A 98 6.54 12.38 0.12
N ILE A 99 5.49 11.99 -0.62
CA ILE A 99 4.12 11.85 -0.12
C ILE A 99 3.82 10.48 0.53
N LYS A 100 4.80 9.55 0.56
CA LYS A 100 4.56 8.17 0.99
C LYS A 100 5.77 7.57 1.71
N VAL A 101 5.58 7.21 2.98
CA VAL A 101 6.51 6.38 3.75
C VAL A 101 5.89 5.00 3.92
N MET A 102 6.28 4.05 3.06
CA MET A 102 5.83 2.66 3.14
C MET A 102 6.97 1.74 3.55
N LEU A 103 6.82 1.02 4.67
CA LEU A 103 7.75 -0.03 5.08
C LEU A 103 7.20 -1.40 4.70
N ARG A 104 8.09 -2.32 4.32
CA ARG A 104 7.70 -3.67 3.93
C ARG A 104 8.42 -4.70 4.79
N ASP A 105 7.67 -5.66 5.30
CA ASP A 105 8.24 -6.83 5.97
C ASP A 105 7.50 -8.12 5.62
N PRO A 106 7.96 -8.87 4.61
CA PRO A 106 7.29 -10.09 4.17
C PRO A 106 7.38 -11.25 5.16
N LYS A 107 8.13 -11.07 6.26
CA LYS A 107 8.25 -12.08 7.33
C LYS A 107 7.14 -11.98 8.37
N ILE A 108 6.40 -10.87 8.39
CA ILE A 108 5.31 -10.67 9.35
C ILE A 108 4.03 -11.24 8.75
N ASP A 109 3.57 -12.35 9.31
CA ASP A 109 2.32 -13.00 8.88
C ASP A 109 1.12 -12.60 9.73
N ARG A 110 1.35 -12.25 11.01
CA ARG A 110 0.29 -11.84 11.95
C ARG A 110 -0.04 -10.35 11.81
N MET A 111 -1.32 -10.02 11.69
CA MET A 111 -1.79 -8.63 11.50
C MET A 111 -1.54 -7.75 12.71
N GLU A 112 -1.59 -8.32 13.92
CA GLU A 112 -1.25 -7.64 15.16
C GLU A 112 0.18 -7.10 15.14
N GLU A 113 1.14 -7.93 14.71
CA GLU A 113 2.55 -7.55 14.60
C GLU A 113 2.79 -6.52 13.50
N LEU A 114 2.08 -6.67 12.37
CA LEU A 114 2.16 -5.72 11.26
C LEU A 114 1.62 -4.35 11.69
N TYR A 115 0.48 -4.34 12.37
CA TYR A 115 -0.11 -3.12 12.90
C TYR A 115 0.75 -2.47 13.99
N ALA A 116 1.34 -3.26 14.89
CA ALA A 116 2.32 -2.76 15.86
C ALA A 116 3.54 -2.09 15.18
N MET A 117 3.98 -2.60 14.03
CA MET A 117 5.04 -1.96 13.23
C MET A 117 4.60 -0.59 12.70
N LEU A 118 3.33 -0.41 12.29
CA LEU A 118 2.79 0.90 11.91
C LEU A 118 2.86 1.88 13.09
N LEU A 119 2.41 1.45 14.26
CA LEU A 119 2.40 2.30 15.47
C LEU A 119 3.82 2.75 15.82
N ARG A 120 4.80 1.82 15.79
CA ARG A 120 6.22 2.15 16.01
C ARG A 120 6.77 3.12 14.96
N LEU A 121 6.40 2.93 13.69
CA LEU A 121 6.82 3.82 12.61
C LEU A 121 6.25 5.23 12.81
N ARG A 122 4.97 5.34 13.17
CA ARG A 122 4.31 6.60 13.50
C ARG A 122 5.03 7.31 14.64
N ASP A 123 5.28 6.60 15.73
CA ASP A 123 5.93 7.17 16.91
C ASP A 123 7.36 7.64 16.60
N ALA A 124 8.10 6.88 15.77
CA ALA A 124 9.42 7.28 15.29
C ALA A 124 9.40 8.50 14.38
N LEU A 125 8.32 8.69 13.61
CA LEU A 125 8.18 9.85 12.73
C LEU A 125 7.77 11.11 13.51
N GLY A 126 6.99 10.98 14.60
CA GLY A 126 6.78 11.92 15.72
C GLY A 126 6.39 13.39 15.43
N ARG A 127 6.47 13.81 14.16
CA ARG A 127 6.38 15.19 13.66
C ARG A 127 5.11 15.45 12.90
N TYR A 128 4.45 14.40 12.42
CA TYR A 128 3.24 14.53 11.64
C TYR A 128 2.04 14.36 12.55
N PRO A 129 1.18 15.40 12.69
CA PRO A 129 -0.05 15.26 13.46
C PRO A 129 -0.93 14.19 12.81
N MET A 130 -1.70 13.48 13.65
CA MET A 130 -2.70 12.55 13.15
C MET A 130 -3.71 13.32 12.29
N ALA A 131 -4.02 12.82 11.10
CA ALA A 131 -5.05 13.44 10.26
C ALA A 131 -6.39 13.53 11.01
N LEU A 132 -7.20 14.52 10.65
CA LEU A 132 -8.56 14.66 11.17
C LEU A 132 -9.39 13.39 10.88
N PRO A 133 -10.41 13.07 11.70
CA PRO A 133 -11.33 12.00 11.40
C PRO A 133 -11.91 12.16 9.99
N LEU A 134 -11.95 11.07 9.23
CA LEU A 134 -12.57 11.04 7.92
C LEU A 134 -14.00 10.53 8.06
N ASP A 135 -14.94 11.20 7.41
CA ASP A 135 -16.30 10.69 7.24
C ASP A 135 -16.25 9.39 6.43
N ARG A 136 -17.10 8.42 6.79
CA ARG A 136 -17.12 7.08 6.17
C ARG A 136 -17.24 7.14 4.64
N ASP A 137 -17.99 8.12 4.14
CA ASP A 137 -18.24 8.29 2.70
C ASP A 137 -17.03 8.85 1.94
N ARG A 138 -16.01 9.35 2.65
CA ARG A 138 -14.83 10.00 2.05
C ARG A 138 -13.60 9.10 1.98
N TYR A 139 -13.64 7.89 2.52
CA TYR A 139 -12.48 6.99 2.51
C TYR A 139 -12.00 6.67 1.08
N PHE A 140 -12.92 6.33 0.17
CA PHE A 140 -12.56 6.07 -1.23
C PHE A 140 -12.07 7.33 -1.95
N GLN A 141 -12.69 8.48 -1.71
CA GLN A 141 -12.24 9.76 -2.28
C GLN A 141 -10.80 10.08 -1.89
N VAL A 142 -10.43 9.88 -0.62
CA VAL A 142 -9.05 10.11 -0.15
C VAL A 142 -8.06 9.15 -0.80
N VAL A 143 -8.46 7.89 -1.03
CA VAL A 143 -7.63 6.93 -1.76
C VAL A 143 -7.44 7.38 -3.22
N GLU A 144 -8.51 7.82 -3.89
CA GLU A 144 -8.45 8.32 -5.26
C GLU A 144 -7.55 9.56 -5.38
N GLU A 145 -7.74 10.57 -4.51
CA GLU A 145 -6.89 11.76 -4.43
C GLU A 145 -5.41 11.40 -4.22
N PHE A 146 -5.15 10.39 -3.38
CA PHE A 146 -3.79 9.94 -3.15
C PHE A 146 -3.20 9.22 -4.37
N VAL A 147 -3.97 8.37 -5.05
CA VAL A 147 -3.53 7.68 -6.27
C VAL A 147 -3.23 8.68 -7.38
N GLU A 148 -4.04 9.73 -7.52
CA GLU A 148 -3.80 10.83 -8.45
C GLU A 148 -2.47 11.54 -8.14
N ARG A 149 -2.24 11.91 -6.88
CA ARG A 149 -0.98 12.53 -6.44
C ARG A 149 0.22 11.61 -6.63
N GLU A 150 0.09 10.32 -6.32
CA GLU A 150 1.14 9.32 -6.56
C GLU A 150 1.50 9.26 -8.04
N SER A 151 0.49 9.25 -8.91
CA SER A 151 0.65 9.28 -10.36
C SER A 151 1.37 10.55 -10.83
N ASP A 152 1.04 11.73 -10.28
CA ASP A 152 1.70 13.00 -10.61
C ASP A 152 3.18 13.02 -10.20
N GLU A 153 3.50 12.47 -9.02
CA GLU A 153 4.90 12.34 -8.59
C GLU A 153 5.71 11.41 -9.50
N LEU A 154 5.10 10.34 -10.01
CA LEU A 154 5.74 9.45 -11.00
C LEU A 154 6.03 10.18 -12.31
N VAL A 155 5.16 11.12 -12.73
CA VAL A 155 5.44 11.99 -13.89
C VAL A 155 6.63 12.91 -13.61
N LYS A 156 6.66 13.58 -12.46
CA LYS A 156 7.78 14.47 -12.06
C LYS A 156 9.12 13.74 -12.04
N LEU A 157 9.15 12.48 -11.60
CA LEU A 157 10.36 11.65 -11.56
C LEU A 157 10.73 11.06 -12.94
N GLY A 158 9.89 11.27 -13.95
CA GLY A 158 10.07 10.79 -15.32
C GLY A 158 9.79 9.29 -15.49
N TYR A 159 8.99 8.68 -14.61
CA TYR A 159 8.54 7.29 -14.75
C TYR A 159 7.36 7.17 -15.72
N CYS A 160 6.42 8.11 -15.67
CA CYS A 160 5.22 8.12 -16.48
C CYS A 160 5.18 9.35 -17.41
N GLN A 161 4.47 9.22 -18.52
CA GLN A 161 4.10 10.35 -19.37
C GLN A 161 2.97 11.14 -18.71
N ALA A 162 2.91 12.45 -18.97
CA ALA A 162 1.86 13.31 -18.41
C ALA A 162 0.47 13.03 -19.01
N ALA A 163 0.43 12.59 -20.27
CA ALA A 163 -0.81 12.28 -20.98
C ALA A 163 -1.55 11.10 -20.33
N ILE A 164 -2.86 11.27 -20.17
CA ILE A 164 -3.79 10.27 -19.68
C ILE A 164 -4.59 9.76 -20.89
N ASP A 165 -4.67 8.44 -21.05
CA ASP A 165 -5.45 7.82 -22.12
C ASP A 165 -6.96 7.77 -21.82
N GLU A 166 -7.75 7.28 -22.78
CA GLU A 166 -9.21 7.14 -22.63
C GLU A 166 -9.62 6.20 -21.50
N ALA A 167 -8.71 5.34 -21.03
CA ALA A 167 -8.92 4.43 -19.91
C ALA A 167 -8.45 5.00 -18.57
N GLY A 168 -8.05 6.28 -18.52
CA GLY A 168 -7.59 6.95 -17.31
C GLY A 168 -6.16 6.58 -16.89
N ARG A 169 -5.35 6.00 -17.80
CA ARG A 169 -4.02 5.48 -17.48
C ARG A 169 -2.92 6.39 -18.04
N ARG A 170 -1.79 6.46 -17.34
CA ARG A 170 -0.56 7.09 -17.83
C ARG A 170 0.40 6.03 -18.33
N SER A 171 0.88 6.21 -19.56
CA SER A 171 1.88 5.31 -20.15
C SER A 171 3.26 5.49 -19.49
N LEU A 172 4.03 4.42 -19.38
CA LEU A 172 5.42 4.50 -18.93
C LEU A 172 6.29 5.26 -19.94
N THR A 173 7.29 5.98 -19.45
CA THR A 173 8.40 6.43 -20.30
C THR A 173 9.38 5.27 -20.52
N VAL A 174 10.27 5.37 -21.51
CA VAL A 174 11.36 4.39 -21.71
C VAL A 174 12.23 4.27 -20.44
N LYS A 175 12.52 5.40 -19.79
CA LYS A 175 13.25 5.45 -18.51
C LYS A 175 12.47 4.71 -17.42
N GLY A 176 11.17 4.97 -17.29
CA GLY A 176 10.29 4.34 -16.31
C GLY A 176 10.26 2.82 -16.49
N ALA A 177 10.01 2.36 -17.72
CA ALA A 177 10.02 0.95 -18.06
C ALA A 177 11.36 0.30 -17.69
N TYR A 178 12.49 0.88 -18.10
CA TYR A 178 13.81 0.36 -17.77
C TYR A 178 14.05 0.27 -16.25
N LEU A 179 13.75 1.33 -15.50
CA LEU A 179 13.98 1.37 -14.05
C LEU A 179 13.08 0.41 -13.27
N LEU A 180 11.82 0.24 -13.68
CA LEU A 180 10.91 -0.71 -13.06
C LEU A 180 11.35 -2.16 -13.37
N SER A 181 11.67 -2.46 -14.63
CA SER A 181 12.17 -3.78 -15.05
C SER A 181 13.48 -4.14 -14.35
N TRP A 182 14.43 -3.21 -14.26
CA TRP A 182 15.69 -3.44 -13.53
C TRP A 182 15.45 -3.86 -12.08
N LYS A 183 14.50 -3.24 -11.37
CA LYS A 183 14.18 -3.57 -9.98
C LYS A 183 13.49 -4.93 -9.82
N LEU A 184 12.92 -5.48 -10.88
CA LEU A 184 12.30 -6.81 -10.88
C LEU A 184 13.31 -7.92 -11.17
N LEU A 185 14.32 -7.64 -11.98
CA LEU A 185 15.30 -8.62 -12.43
C LEU A 185 16.53 -8.67 -11.51
N PHE A 186 17.25 -9.80 -11.54
CA PHE A 186 18.56 -9.91 -10.92
C PHE A 186 19.58 -9.04 -11.69
N PRO A 187 20.48 -8.30 -11.01
CA PRO A 187 20.64 -8.19 -9.56
C PRO A 187 19.83 -7.06 -8.89
N GLY A 188 19.05 -6.29 -9.65
CA GLY A 188 18.35 -5.11 -9.14
C GLY A 188 17.35 -5.42 -8.01
N ASN A 189 16.66 -6.56 -8.08
CA ASN A 189 15.75 -7.02 -7.01
C ASN A 189 16.48 -7.25 -5.66
N VAL A 190 17.68 -7.84 -5.69
CA VAL A 190 18.51 -8.07 -4.49
C VAL A 190 18.98 -6.74 -3.90
N ILE A 191 19.47 -5.84 -4.75
CA ILE A 191 19.94 -4.51 -4.33
C ILE A 191 18.80 -3.71 -3.70
N LYS A 192 17.63 -3.72 -4.34
CA LYS A 192 16.44 -3.02 -3.84
C LYS A 192 15.95 -3.62 -2.53
N GLY A 193 15.89 -4.95 -2.41
CA GLY A 193 15.55 -5.62 -1.16
C GLY A 193 16.51 -5.29 -0.01
N TRP A 194 17.82 -5.19 -0.28
CA TRP A 194 18.78 -4.73 0.72
C TRP A 194 18.55 -3.27 1.12
N SER A 195 18.34 -2.37 0.15
CA SER A 195 18.03 -0.96 0.40
C SER A 195 16.75 -0.77 1.22
N ASP A 196 15.72 -1.58 0.98
CA ASP A 196 14.45 -1.53 1.72
C ASP A 196 14.62 -2.01 3.17
N ARG A 197 15.38 -3.08 3.40
CA ARG A 197 15.71 -3.54 4.76
C ARG A 197 16.50 -2.50 5.54
N TRP A 198 17.50 -1.89 4.89
CA TRP A 198 18.27 -0.81 5.51
C TRP A 198 17.38 0.40 5.83
N TYR A 199 16.53 0.81 4.88
CA TYR A 199 15.59 1.91 5.08
C TYR A 199 14.61 1.67 6.22
N LYS A 200 14.04 0.45 6.31
CA LYS A 200 13.18 0.03 7.43
C LYS A 200 13.90 0.20 8.77
N HIS A 201 15.13 -0.30 8.87
CA HIS A 201 15.92 -0.17 10.10
C HIS A 201 16.19 1.30 10.45
N GLN A 202 16.50 2.15 9.48
CA GLN A 202 16.70 3.59 9.70
C GLN A 202 15.43 4.28 10.22
N MET A 203 14.28 3.97 9.63
CA MET A 203 13.00 4.57 10.03
C MET A 203 12.57 4.13 11.42
N LEU A 204 12.70 2.84 11.74
CA LEU A 204 12.30 2.31 13.05
C LEU A 204 13.31 2.62 14.18
N SER A 205 14.53 3.04 13.85
CA SER A 205 15.55 3.45 14.84
C SER A 205 15.58 4.95 15.13
N GLY A 206 14.72 5.75 14.50
CA GLY A 206 14.64 7.20 14.70
C GLY A 206 15.84 8.01 14.19
N ARG A 207 16.75 7.40 13.40
CA ARG A 207 18.03 8.02 13.00
C ARG A 207 17.96 8.94 11.78
N ARG A 208 16.83 9.01 11.08
CA ARG A 208 16.59 9.98 9.99
C ARG A 208 15.39 10.85 10.28
N GLN A 209 15.67 12.05 10.76
CA GLN A 209 14.76 13.18 10.67
C GLN A 209 14.84 13.71 9.23
N PHE A 210 13.78 13.56 8.44
CA PHE A 210 13.71 14.19 7.11
C PHE A 210 13.95 15.70 7.26
N ARG A 211 14.91 16.22 6.48
CA ARG A 211 15.17 17.63 6.24
C ARG A 211 14.69 17.95 4.84
#